data_AF-A0A965DAJ0-F1
#
_entry.id   AF-A0A965DAJ0-F1
#
_cell.length_a   1.000
_cell.length_b   1.000
_cell.length_c   1.000
_cell.angle_alpha   90.00
_cell.angle_beta   90.00
_cell.angle_gamma   90.00
#
_symmetry.space_group_name_H-M   'P 1'
#
loop_
_entity.id
_entity.type
_entity.pdbx_description
1 polymer ?
#
loop_
_entity_poly.entity_id
_entity_poly.type
_entity_poly.pdbx_seq_one_letter_code
_entity_poly.pdbx_strand_id
1 'polypeptide(L)'
;MSLFQELMNHSVRDAHFEVQWVKRYSPAEIRETIQSLVSTDQIDLAYALGDAGLAIYPESEDILAIAGLLALMRQDWPVAVELLTQLREQQGAQTPLFTFVMLVRALRCNFDHAKALAVAHEGLAIHPNQLELVAEKLALESMGPFAEAGTLPQ
;
A
#
# COMPACT_ATOMS: atom_id res chain seq x y z
N MET A 1 -13.51 -9.60 -22.85
CA MET A 1 -13.12 -10.63 -21.87
C MET A 1 -12.32 -9.94 -20.79
N SER A 2 -12.42 -10.35 -19.51
CA SER A 2 -11.64 -9.69 -18.45
C SER A 2 -10.21 -10.23 -18.41
N LEU A 3 -9.25 -9.38 -18.03
CA LEU A 3 -7.84 -9.76 -17.87
C LEU A 3 -7.70 -10.99 -16.94
N PHE A 4 -8.52 -11.09 -15.89
CA PHE A 4 -8.58 -12.26 -15.02
C PHE A 4 -8.92 -13.56 -15.77
N GLN A 5 -9.95 -13.55 -16.62
CA GLN A 5 -10.35 -14.75 -17.40
C GLN A 5 -9.26 -15.16 -18.38
N GLU A 6 -8.58 -14.19 -18.98
CA GLU A 6 -7.49 -14.47 -19.91
C GLU A 6 -6.25 -15.00 -19.19
N LEU A 7 -5.88 -14.46 -18.03
CA LEU A 7 -4.77 -14.97 -17.21
C LEU A 7 -5.01 -16.41 -16.76
N MET A 8 -6.23 -16.74 -16.33
CA MET A 8 -6.59 -18.11 -15.94
C MET A 8 -6.54 -19.10 -17.12
N ASN A 9 -6.74 -18.62 -18.35
CA ASN A 9 -6.71 -19.45 -19.55
C ASN A 9 -5.28 -19.58 -20.13
N HIS A 10 -4.44 -18.56 -19.94
CA HIS A 10 -3.05 -18.51 -20.43
C HIS A 10 -2.03 -19.13 -19.46
N SER A 11 -2.31 -19.20 -18.15
CA SER A 11 -1.43 -19.80 -17.13
C SER A 11 -1.17 -21.29 -17.32
N VAL A 12 -1.93 -21.96 -18.21
CA VAL A 12 -1.76 -23.38 -18.54
C VAL A 12 -0.77 -23.62 -19.68
N ARG A 13 -0.30 -22.59 -20.43
CA ARG A 13 0.50 -22.86 -21.64
C ARG A 13 1.94 -22.38 -21.71
N ASP A 14 2.35 -21.23 -21.18
CA ASP A 14 3.78 -20.87 -21.24
C ASP A 14 4.14 -19.84 -20.16
N ALA A 15 5.18 -20.12 -19.39
CA ALA A 15 5.69 -19.32 -18.27
C ALA A 15 6.43 -18.03 -18.70
N HIS A 16 5.97 -17.39 -19.77
CA HIS A 16 6.45 -16.08 -20.21
C HIS A 16 5.32 -15.07 -20.08
N PHE A 17 5.22 -14.48 -18.89
CA PHE A 17 4.40 -13.31 -18.65
C PHE A 17 5.00 -12.13 -19.43
N GLU A 18 4.53 -11.88 -20.65
CA GLU A 18 5.02 -10.76 -21.46
C GLU A 18 4.40 -9.44 -20.98
N VAL A 19 5.24 -8.55 -20.45
CA VAL A 19 4.90 -7.17 -20.06
C VAL A 19 4.16 -6.41 -21.18
N GLN A 20 4.42 -6.74 -22.45
CA GLN A 20 3.75 -6.14 -23.62
C GLN A 20 2.25 -6.47 -23.70
N TRP A 21 1.82 -7.58 -23.10
CA TRP A 21 0.42 -8.01 -23.09
C TRP A 21 -0.39 -7.20 -22.08
N VAL A 22 0.21 -6.91 -20.91
CA VAL A 22 -0.39 -6.11 -19.83
C VAL A 22 -0.63 -4.66 -20.24
N LYS A 23 0.20 -4.11 -21.13
CA LYS A 23 0.04 -2.73 -21.68
C LYS A 23 -1.29 -2.46 -22.38
N ARG A 24 -2.02 -3.51 -22.76
CA ARG A 24 -3.32 -3.37 -23.44
C ARG A 24 -4.46 -3.06 -22.48
N TYR A 25 -4.25 -3.25 -21.18
CA TYR A 25 -5.25 -3.06 -20.14
C TYR A 25 -4.97 -1.77 -19.38
N SER A 26 -6.04 -1.13 -18.95
CA SER A 26 -5.95 0.08 -18.14
C SER A 26 -5.40 -0.22 -16.74
N PRO A 27 -4.79 0.77 -16.07
CA PRO A 27 -4.37 0.65 -14.67
C PRO A 27 -5.47 0.13 -13.73
N ALA A 28 -6.71 0.58 -13.93
CA ALA A 28 -7.87 0.14 -13.15
C ALA A 28 -8.17 -1.36 -13.35
N GLU A 29 -8.12 -1.87 -14.58
CA GLU A 29 -8.33 -3.29 -14.88
C GLU A 29 -7.21 -4.17 -14.29
N ILE A 30 -5.97 -3.69 -14.32
CA ILE A 30 -4.83 -4.36 -13.69
C ILE A 30 -5.06 -4.45 -12.18
N ARG A 31 -5.42 -3.33 -11.53
CA ARG A 31 -5.76 -3.28 -10.10
C ARG A 31 -6.86 -4.28 -9.74
N GLU A 32 -7.98 -4.28 -10.47
CA GLU A 32 -9.11 -5.18 -10.21
C GLU A 32 -8.75 -6.65 -10.40
N THR A 33 -7.89 -6.93 -11.37
CA THR A 33 -7.39 -8.28 -11.60
C THR A 33 -6.48 -8.74 -10.47
N ILE A 34 -5.56 -7.89 -10.01
CA ILE A 34 -4.71 -8.19 -8.84
C ILE A 34 -5.58 -8.48 -7.61
N GLN A 35 -6.61 -7.67 -7.35
CA GLN A 35 -7.55 -7.91 -6.25
C GLN A 35 -8.25 -9.27 -6.38
N SER A 36 -8.65 -9.65 -7.60
CA SER A 36 -9.26 -10.95 -7.87
C SER A 36 -8.27 -12.10 -7.68
N LEU A 37 -7.01 -11.93 -8.05
CA LEU A 37 -5.95 -12.92 -7.84
C LEU A 37 -5.66 -13.13 -6.35
N VAL A 38 -5.55 -12.05 -5.58
CA VAL A 38 -5.41 -12.13 -4.11
C VAL A 38 -6.62 -12.83 -3.48
N SER A 39 -7.83 -12.52 -3.93
CA SER A 39 -9.06 -13.15 -3.41
C SER A 39 -9.16 -14.64 -3.75
N THR A 40 -8.45 -15.09 -4.78
CA THR A 40 -8.41 -16.50 -5.22
C THR A 40 -7.13 -17.22 -4.78
N ASP A 41 -6.38 -16.64 -3.84
CA ASP A 41 -5.14 -17.18 -3.29
C ASP A 41 -4.00 -17.40 -4.33
N GLN A 42 -4.09 -16.73 -5.49
CA GLN A 42 -3.08 -16.75 -6.54
C GLN A 42 -2.03 -15.66 -6.32
N ILE A 43 -1.38 -15.73 -5.16
CA ILE A 43 -0.52 -14.67 -4.64
C ILE A 43 0.71 -14.42 -5.54
N ASP A 44 1.36 -15.47 -6.05
CA ASP A 44 2.53 -15.34 -6.92
C ASP A 44 2.20 -14.61 -8.24
N LEU A 45 1.01 -14.86 -8.80
CA LEU A 45 0.57 -14.20 -10.02
C LEU A 45 0.15 -12.75 -9.75
N ALA A 46 -0.53 -12.49 -8.63
CA ALA A 46 -0.84 -11.13 -8.18
C ALA A 46 0.45 -10.30 -8.05
N TYR A 47 1.50 -10.93 -7.54
CA TYR A 47 2.82 -10.34 -7.41
C TYR A 47 3.49 -10.03 -8.73
N ALA A 48 3.59 -10.99 -9.64
CA ALA A 48 4.14 -10.76 -10.97
C ALA A 48 3.37 -9.68 -11.75
N LEU A 49 2.03 -9.67 -11.65
CA LEU A 49 1.18 -8.67 -12.29
C LEU A 49 1.36 -7.28 -11.67
N GLY A 50 1.52 -7.19 -10.35
CA GLY A 50 1.83 -5.92 -9.65
C GLY A 50 3.16 -5.33 -10.10
N ASP A 51 4.22 -6.15 -10.15
CA ASP A 51 5.56 -5.72 -10.55
C ASP A 51 5.58 -5.27 -12.02
N ALA A 52 4.87 -5.98 -12.90
CA ALA A 52 4.70 -5.57 -14.29
C ALA A 52 3.84 -4.32 -14.46
N GLY A 53 2.76 -4.20 -13.68
CA GLY A 53 1.92 -3.01 -13.65
C GLY A 53 2.73 -1.77 -13.30
N LEU A 54 3.59 -1.86 -12.28
CA LEU A 54 4.47 -0.77 -11.85
C LEU A 54 5.52 -0.42 -12.93
N ALA A 55 6.07 -1.42 -13.63
CA ALA A 55 7.01 -1.17 -14.73
C ALA A 55 6.38 -0.45 -15.94
N ILE A 56 5.07 -0.63 -16.16
CA ILE A 56 4.34 -0.02 -17.28
C ILE A 56 3.78 1.35 -16.89
N TYR A 57 3.22 1.46 -15.70
CA TYR A 57 2.51 2.63 -15.19
C TYR A 57 3.06 3.07 -13.82
N PRO A 58 4.32 3.53 -13.75
CA PRO A 58 5.00 3.83 -12.47
C PRO A 58 4.38 5.00 -11.70
N GLU A 59 3.65 5.88 -12.37
CA GLU A 59 3.05 7.08 -11.78
C GLU A 59 1.52 6.94 -11.61
N SER A 60 0.94 5.79 -11.92
CA SER A 60 -0.50 5.61 -11.82
C SER A 60 -0.93 5.38 -10.37
N GLU A 61 -1.87 6.20 -9.89
CA GLU A 61 -2.42 6.07 -8.53
C GLU A 61 -2.98 4.66 -8.24
N ASP A 62 -3.72 4.08 -9.19
CA ASP A 62 -4.27 2.73 -9.06
C ASP A 62 -3.18 1.67 -8.86
N ILE A 63 -2.08 1.80 -9.61
CA ILE A 63 -0.96 0.85 -9.58
C ILE A 63 -0.11 1.05 -8.33
N LEU A 64 0.19 2.30 -7.96
CA LEU A 64 0.90 2.62 -6.72
C LEU A 64 0.12 2.13 -5.49
N ALA A 65 -1.20 2.31 -5.48
CA ALA A 65 -2.06 1.81 -4.42
C ALA A 65 -1.98 0.29 -4.31
N ILE A 66 -2.25 -0.44 -5.41
CA ILE A 66 -2.28 -1.91 -5.33
C ILE A 66 -0.91 -2.53 -5.13
N ALA A 67 0.15 -1.99 -5.75
CA ALA A 67 1.52 -2.47 -5.56
C ALA A 67 2.01 -2.20 -4.14
N GLY A 68 1.67 -1.04 -3.55
CA GLY A 68 1.95 -0.74 -2.14
C GLY A 68 1.28 -1.73 -1.18
N LEU A 69 0.03 -2.12 -1.47
CA LEU A 69 -0.67 -3.16 -0.68
C LEU A 69 -0.05 -4.55 -0.86
N LEU A 70 0.36 -4.92 -2.07
CA LEU A 70 1.08 -6.17 -2.31
C LEU A 70 2.42 -6.20 -1.56
N ALA A 71 3.15 -5.08 -1.53
CA ALA A 71 4.40 -4.96 -0.77
C ALA A 71 4.16 -5.15 0.75
N LEU A 72 3.08 -4.57 1.29
CA LEU A 72 2.65 -4.82 2.67
C LEU A 72 2.36 -6.31 2.92
N MET A 73 1.69 -6.99 1.99
CA MET A 73 1.44 -8.44 2.10
C MET A 73 2.73 -9.26 2.05
N ARG A 74 3.72 -8.85 1.23
CA ARG A 74 5.06 -9.45 1.16
C ARG A 74 5.94 -9.13 2.38
N GLN A 75 5.49 -8.23 3.26
CA GLN A 75 6.31 -7.66 4.33
C GLN A 75 7.55 -6.91 3.82
N ASP A 76 7.48 -6.43 2.58
CA ASP A 76 8.50 -5.56 2.00
C ASP A 76 8.22 -4.12 2.41
N TRP A 77 8.54 -3.81 3.68
CA TRP A 77 8.24 -2.52 4.29
C TRP A 77 8.89 -1.34 3.57
N PRO A 78 10.17 -1.40 3.15
CA PRO A 78 10.80 -0.30 2.41
C PRO A 78 10.05 0.04 1.12
N VAL A 79 9.70 -0.96 0.32
CA VAL A 79 8.96 -0.76 -0.93
C VAL A 79 7.54 -0.24 -0.66
N ALA A 80 6.86 -0.79 0.35
CA ALA A 80 5.54 -0.30 0.74
C ALA A 80 5.57 1.19 1.15
N VAL A 81 6.59 1.60 1.92
CA VAL A 81 6.78 3.00 2.32
C VAL A 81 7.00 3.90 1.11
N GLU A 82 7.85 3.49 0.16
CA GLU A 82 8.14 4.25 -1.05
C GLU A 82 6.87 4.46 -1.89
N LEU A 83 6.17 3.38 -2.24
CA LEU A 83 4.99 3.43 -3.10
C LEU A 83 3.82 4.20 -2.47
N LEU A 84 3.56 3.99 -1.18
CA LEU A 84 2.46 4.68 -0.48
C LEU A 84 2.79 6.16 -0.21
N THR A 85 4.08 6.50 -0.04
CA THR A 85 4.53 7.88 0.05
C THR A 85 4.32 8.61 -1.27
N GLN A 86 4.74 8.00 -2.38
CA GLN A 86 4.53 8.54 -3.71
C GLN A 86 3.04 8.72 -4.02
N LEU A 87 2.21 7.73 -3.70
CA LEU A 87 0.76 7.82 -3.85
C LEU A 87 0.16 8.99 -3.07
N ARG A 88 0.53 9.14 -1.79
CA ARG A 88 0.08 10.26 -0.95
C ARG A 88 0.52 11.60 -1.54
N GLU A 89 1.75 11.71 -2.03
CA GLU A 89 2.26 12.95 -2.64
C GLU A 89 1.50 13.32 -3.91
N GLN A 90 1.12 12.34 -4.73
CA GLN A 90 0.29 12.57 -5.91
C GLN A 90 -1.14 13.00 -5.57
N GLN A 91 -1.75 12.36 -4.56
CA GLN A 91 -3.14 12.61 -4.17
C GLN A 91 -3.31 13.88 -3.32
N GLY A 92 -2.27 14.27 -2.58
CA GLY A 92 -2.25 15.46 -1.74
C GLY A 92 -3.44 15.50 -0.77
N ALA A 93 -4.23 16.58 -0.81
CA ALA A 93 -5.39 16.76 0.06
C ALA A 93 -6.54 15.77 -0.20
N GLN A 94 -6.55 15.07 -1.33
CA GLN A 94 -7.54 14.04 -1.65
C GLN A 94 -7.10 12.64 -1.21
N THR A 95 -5.93 12.51 -0.54
CA THR A 95 -5.42 11.22 -0.09
C THR A 95 -6.45 10.52 0.80
N PRO A 96 -6.88 9.30 0.46
CA PRO A 96 -7.80 8.53 1.28
C PRO A 96 -7.20 8.20 2.64
N LEU A 97 -8.07 8.15 3.67
CA LEU A 97 -7.69 7.72 5.02
C LEU A 97 -6.89 6.41 5.02
N PHE A 98 -7.33 5.45 4.20
CA PHE A 98 -6.72 4.13 4.13
C PHE A 98 -5.23 4.19 3.73
N THR A 99 -4.85 5.08 2.82
CA THR A 99 -3.45 5.30 2.43
C THR A 99 -2.61 5.75 3.62
N PHE A 100 -3.13 6.68 4.45
CA PHE A 100 -2.44 7.10 5.68
C PHE A 100 -2.27 5.93 6.65
N VAL A 101 -3.33 5.16 6.93
CA VAL A 101 -3.28 4.04 7.87
C VAL A 101 -2.26 2.98 7.40
N MET A 102 -2.27 2.63 6.12
CA MET A 102 -1.34 1.67 5.54
C MET A 102 0.11 2.18 5.59
N LEU A 103 0.34 3.46 5.29
CA LEU A 103 1.67 4.06 5.34
C LEU A 103 2.23 4.13 6.77
N VAL A 104 1.40 4.51 7.75
CA VAL A 104 1.80 4.49 9.17
C VAL A 104 2.20 3.09 9.61
N ARG A 105 1.42 2.07 9.22
CA ARG A 105 1.77 0.66 9.49
C ARG A 105 3.07 0.25 8.82
N ALA A 106 3.26 0.59 7.54
CA ALA A 106 4.50 0.30 6.82
C ALA A 106 5.72 0.92 7.53
N LEU A 107 5.63 2.20 7.92
CA LEU A 107 6.69 2.93 8.61
C LEU A 107 6.99 2.33 10.00
N ARG A 108 5.95 1.96 10.76
CA ARG A 108 6.12 1.29 12.06
C ARG A 108 6.83 -0.06 11.91
N CYS A 109 6.43 -0.87 10.94
CA CYS A 109 7.08 -2.14 10.63
C CYS A 109 8.52 -1.96 10.09
N ASN A 110 8.80 -0.83 9.44
CA ASN A 110 10.13 -0.42 9.00
C ASN A 110 10.97 0.25 10.11
N PHE A 111 10.47 0.28 11.35
CA PHE A 111 11.07 0.93 12.53
C PHE A 111 11.29 2.45 12.41
N ASP A 112 10.65 3.13 11.45
CA ASP A 112 10.73 4.58 11.26
C ASP A 112 9.59 5.29 12.01
N HIS A 113 9.62 5.18 13.33
CA HIS A 113 8.56 5.67 14.24
C HIS A 113 8.35 7.18 14.15
N ALA A 114 9.43 7.95 13.93
CA ALA A 114 9.34 9.40 13.81
C ALA A 114 8.54 9.81 12.57
N LYS A 115 8.81 9.18 11.40
CA LYS A 115 8.00 9.42 10.21
C LYS A 115 6.59 8.87 10.36
N ALA A 116 6.42 7.69 10.99
CA ALA A 116 5.09 7.13 11.23
C ALA A 116 4.21 8.11 12.02
N LEU A 117 4.76 8.73 13.07
CA LEU A 117 4.06 9.72 13.88
C LEU A 117 3.72 10.98 13.07
N ALA A 118 4.66 11.48 12.27
CA ALA A 118 4.43 12.63 11.39
C ALA A 118 3.28 12.38 10.40
N VAL A 119 3.27 11.21 9.75
CA VAL A 119 2.20 10.82 8.82
C VAL A 119 0.86 10.64 9.53
N ALA A 120 0.84 10.11 10.75
CA ALA A 120 -0.38 10.01 11.55
C ALA A 120 -0.96 11.39 11.89
N HIS A 121 -0.11 12.36 12.24
CA HIS A 121 -0.53 13.74 12.47
C HIS A 121 -1.09 14.41 11.21
N GLU A 122 -0.42 14.24 10.07
CA GLU A 122 -0.89 14.73 8.77
C GLU A 122 -2.26 14.14 8.42
N GLY A 123 -2.39 12.81 8.53
CA GLY A 123 -3.65 12.11 8.25
C GLY A 123 -4.80 12.57 9.15
N LEU A 124 -4.54 12.86 10.43
CA LEU A 124 -5.56 13.40 11.35
C LEU A 124 -5.91 14.87 11.09
N ALA A 125 -5.03 15.63 10.45
CA ALA A 125 -5.35 17.00 10.03
C ALA A 125 -6.35 17.02 8.86
N ILE A 126 -6.23 16.07 7.93
CA ILE A 126 -7.13 15.93 6.78
C ILE A 126 -8.40 15.17 7.17
N HIS A 127 -8.26 14.10 7.95
CA HIS A 127 -9.34 13.22 8.40
C HIS A 127 -9.47 13.27 9.92
N PRO A 128 -10.09 14.34 10.48
CA PRO A 128 -10.22 14.48 11.92
C PRO A 128 -11.08 13.35 12.52
N ASN A 129 -10.71 12.91 13.73
CA ASN A 129 -11.42 11.90 14.54
C ASN A 129 -11.46 10.48 13.97
N GLN A 130 -10.56 10.12 13.05
CA GLN A 130 -10.48 8.74 12.58
C GLN A 130 -9.82 7.82 13.61
N LEU A 131 -10.60 6.89 14.15
CA LEU A 131 -10.20 6.02 15.26
C LEU A 131 -8.92 5.23 14.98
N GLU A 132 -8.74 4.76 13.74
CA GLU A 132 -7.58 3.97 13.34
C GLU A 132 -6.27 4.78 13.42
N LEU A 133 -6.27 6.01 12.91
CA LEU A 133 -5.10 6.90 12.99
C LEU A 133 -4.86 7.40 14.42
N VAL A 134 -5.91 7.67 15.19
CA VAL A 134 -5.77 8.03 16.60
C VAL A 134 -5.12 6.89 17.38
N ALA A 135 -5.55 5.65 17.16
CA ALA A 135 -4.99 4.48 17.83
C ALA A 135 -3.51 4.26 17.47
N GLU A 136 -3.16 4.31 16.18
CA GLU A 136 -1.77 4.16 15.75
C GLU A 136 -0.90 5.31 16.30
N LYS A 137 -1.40 6.55 16.31
CA LYS A 137 -0.70 7.70 16.89
C LYS A 137 -0.40 7.48 18.39
N LEU A 138 -1.40 7.12 19.19
CA LEU A 138 -1.22 6.86 20.63
C LEU A 138 -0.24 5.71 20.89
N ALA A 139 -0.29 4.66 20.07
CA ALA A 139 0.65 3.55 20.15
C ALA A 139 2.09 4.01 19.87
N LEU A 140 2.29 4.89 18.89
CA LEU A 140 3.61 5.44 18.56
C LEU A 140 4.14 6.41 19.64
N GLU A 141 3.28 7.25 20.20
CA GLU A 141 3.65 8.18 21.28
C GLU A 141 4.07 7.45 22.56
N SER A 142 3.43 6.33 22.87
CA SER A 142 3.78 5.50 24.04
C SER A 142 5.08 4.70 23.87
N MET A 143 5.69 4.69 22.68
CA MET A 143 7.00 4.06 22.41
C MET A 143 8.16 5.06 22.36
N GLY A 144 7.88 6.37 22.41
CA GLY A 144 8.89 7.42 22.44
C GLY A 144 9.55 7.60 23.81
N PRO A 145 10.70 8.30 23.90
CA PRO A 145 11.42 8.54 25.17
C PRO A 145 10.61 9.32 26.23
N PHE A 146 9.41 9.81 25.90
CA PHE A 146 8.50 10.51 26.81
C PHE A 146 7.44 9.60 27.45
N ALA A 147 7.41 8.30 27.13
CA ALA A 147 6.46 7.35 27.71
C ALA A 147 6.62 7.18 29.23
N GLU A 148 7.82 7.44 29.76
CA GLU A 148 8.11 7.37 31.21
C GLU A 148 7.83 8.68 31.97
N ALA A 149 7.52 9.79 31.27
CA ALA A 149 7.30 11.09 31.92
C ALA A 149 5.83 11.31 32.37
N GLY A 150 4.96 10.30 32.20
CA GLY A 150 3.52 10.41 32.45
C GLY A 150 3.03 9.95 33.83
N THR A 151 3.88 9.37 34.68
CA THR A 151 3.53 9.02 36.06
C THR A 151 4.40 9.76 37.05
N LEU A 152 4.02 11.00 37.36
CA LEU A 152 4.03 11.61 38.69
C LEU A 152 3.62 13.10 38.56
N PRO A 153 2.52 13.48 39.21
CA PRO A 153 2.63 14.59 40.15
C PRO A 153 2.17 14.15 41.55
N GLN A 154 2.75 14.84 42.54
CA GLN A 154 2.66 14.63 43.97
C GLN A 154 1.23 14.63 44.53
#